data_AF-A0A965AHT9-F1
#
_entry.id   AF-A0A965AHT9-F1
#
_cell.length_a   1.000
_cell.length_b   1.000
_cell.length_c   1.000
_cell.angle_alpha   90.00
_cell.angle_beta   90.00
_cell.angle_gamma   90.00
#
_symmetry.space_group_name_H-M   'P 1'
#
loop_
_entity.id
_entity.type
_entity.pdbx_description
1 polymer ?
#
loop_
_entity_poly.entity_id
_entity_poly.type
_entity_poly.pdbx_seq_one_letter_code
_entity_poly.pdbx_strand_id
1 'polypeptide(L)'
;LTITKVKTPWFLFPFLLKRLFIQSKPEYSKLPGLALKFYHTADRGANFGGIYLWHDKASADNQFNAQWFERVRKRLKCEGRVDYFSVLDHQVSTAPDFDYHKLSSAYCLLVKSNDILPADTMKEKGVLESFQLQQGAQSYILWLFSAQKQVMDFIHQLNSTSYELFRTPVLLKNL
;
A
#
# COMPACT_ATOMS: atom_id res chain seq x y z
N LEU A 1 9.31 -4.45 1.30
CA LEU A 1 8.08 -3.64 1.23
C LEU A 1 7.72 -3.16 2.63
N THR A 2 7.24 -1.93 2.79
CA THR A 2 6.75 -1.42 4.08
C THR A 2 5.35 -0.85 3.94
N ILE A 3 4.50 -1.05 4.94
CA ILE A 3 3.16 -0.44 5.02
C ILE A 3 3.10 0.43 6.27
N THR A 4 2.88 1.73 6.08
CA THR A 4 2.68 2.66 7.20
C THR A 4 1.21 2.83 7.50
N LYS A 5 0.87 2.96 8.78
CA LYS A 5 -0.49 3.25 9.25
C LYS A 5 -0.41 4.32 10.32
N VAL A 6 -1.24 5.34 10.16
CA VAL A 6 -1.38 6.47 11.09
C VAL A 6 -2.86 6.72 11.28
N LYS A 7 -3.29 6.88 12.53
CA LYS A 7 -4.69 7.20 12.84
C LYS A 7 -5.04 8.54 12.22
N THR A 8 -6.13 8.57 11.45
CA THR A 8 -6.66 9.80 10.87
C THR A 8 -7.21 10.69 11.99
N PRO A 9 -6.67 11.90 12.21
CA PRO A 9 -7.24 12.82 13.18
C PRO A 9 -8.65 13.25 12.75
N TRP A 10 -9.56 13.47 13.71
CA TRP A 10 -10.95 13.81 13.44
C TRP A 10 -11.15 15.08 12.59
N PHE A 11 -10.20 16.02 12.66
CA PHE A 11 -10.20 17.27 11.89
C PHE A 11 -9.68 17.11 10.46
N LEU A 12 -9.13 15.95 10.10
CA LEU A 12 -8.52 15.72 8.80
C LEU A 12 -9.51 15.08 7.83
N PHE A 13 -10.31 15.93 7.17
CA PHE A 13 -11.30 15.49 6.19
C PHE A 13 -10.67 14.80 4.96
N PRO A 14 -11.39 13.89 4.28
CA PRO A 14 -10.84 13.12 3.15
C PRO A 14 -10.23 13.96 2.02
N PHE A 15 -10.82 15.11 1.70
CA PHE A 15 -10.28 16.00 0.65
C PHE A 15 -8.97 16.67 1.08
N LEU A 16 -8.83 17.06 2.35
CA LEU A 16 -7.59 17.60 2.91
C LEU A 16 -6.51 16.53 2.92
N LEU A 17 -6.86 15.31 3.32
CA LEU A 17 -5.94 14.17 3.30
C LEU A 17 -5.41 13.91 1.88
N LYS A 18 -6.30 13.88 0.88
CA LYS A 18 -5.89 13.74 -0.53
C LYS A 18 -4.97 14.87 -0.97
N ARG A 19 -5.23 16.12 -0.55
CA ARG A 19 -4.36 17.27 -0.84
C ARG A 19 -2.98 17.11 -0.21
N LEU A 20 -2.89 16.64 1.04
CA LEU A 20 -1.61 16.34 1.70
C LEU A 20 -0.82 15.24 0.96
N PHE A 21 -1.50 14.22 0.44
CA PHE A 21 -0.86 13.20 -0.38
C PHE A 21 -0.26 13.80 -1.66
N ILE A 22 -1.02 14.63 -2.38
CA ILE A 22 -0.56 15.29 -3.60
C ILE A 22 0.62 16.22 -3.31
N GLN A 23 0.55 17.01 -2.24
CA GLN A 23 1.60 17.97 -1.88
C GLN A 23 2.91 17.30 -1.47
N SER A 24 2.83 16.10 -0.89
CA SER A 24 4.03 15.37 -0.47
C SER A 24 4.68 14.58 -1.62
N LYS A 25 4.05 14.46 -2.80
CA LYS A 25 4.61 13.73 -3.95
C LYS A 25 6.07 14.12 -4.30
N PRO A 26 6.43 15.42 -4.39
CA PRO A 26 7.79 15.82 -4.79
C PRO A 26 8.88 15.43 -3.79
N GLU A 27 8.52 15.11 -2.55
CA GLU A 27 9.46 14.62 -1.55
C GLU A 27 9.89 13.18 -1.85
N TYR A 28 8.99 12.36 -2.41
CA TYR A 28 9.23 10.93 -2.64
C TYR A 28 10.05 10.65 -3.91
N SER A 29 9.98 11.52 -4.93
CA SER A 29 10.84 11.38 -6.13
C SER A 29 12.32 11.54 -5.86
N LYS A 30 12.68 12.04 -4.67
CA LYS A 30 14.08 12.24 -4.26
C LYS A 30 14.56 11.21 -3.25
N LEU A 31 13.71 10.27 -2.84
CA LEU A 31 14.09 9.29 -1.82
C LEU A 31 14.94 8.17 -2.45
N PRO A 32 16.23 8.04 -2.05
CA PRO A 32 17.06 6.96 -2.53
C PRO A 32 16.45 5.61 -2.17
N GLY A 33 16.51 4.67 -3.12
CA GLY A 33 16.05 3.31 -2.90
C GLY A 33 14.53 3.11 -2.95
N LEU A 34 13.71 4.15 -3.11
CA LEU A 34 12.26 4.01 -3.24
C LEU A 34 11.89 3.68 -4.70
N ALA A 35 11.43 2.45 -4.94
CA ALA A 35 11.00 2.01 -6.27
C ALA A 35 9.56 2.43 -6.58
N LEU A 36 8.68 2.36 -5.58
CA LEU A 36 7.26 2.60 -5.76
C LEU A 36 6.59 3.01 -4.45
N LYS A 37 5.57 3.86 -4.56
CA LYS A 37 4.75 4.28 -3.43
C LYS A 37 3.26 4.37 -3.78
N PHE A 38 2.44 3.77 -2.94
CA PHE A 38 0.99 3.98 -2.91
C PHE A 38 0.62 4.76 -1.65
N TYR A 39 -0.18 5.82 -1.77
CA TYR A 39 -0.87 6.35 -0.59
C TYR A 39 -2.11 5.51 -0.33
N HIS A 40 -2.50 5.34 0.92
CA HIS A 40 -3.73 4.62 1.24
C HIS A 40 -4.54 5.24 2.35
N THR A 41 -5.82 4.87 2.36
CA THR A 41 -6.73 4.95 3.50
C THR A 41 -7.27 3.56 3.79
N ALA A 42 -7.33 3.19 5.08
CA ALA A 42 -7.83 1.91 5.57
C ALA A 42 -8.97 2.12 6.58
N ASP A 43 -9.66 1.04 6.95
CA ASP A 43 -10.67 1.02 8.02
C ASP A 43 -11.74 2.10 7.86
N ARG A 44 -12.27 2.23 6.64
CA ARG A 44 -13.26 3.27 6.27
C ARG A 44 -12.77 4.69 6.55
N GLY A 45 -11.45 4.92 6.47
CA GLY A 45 -10.80 6.21 6.66
C GLY A 45 -10.29 6.48 8.07
N ALA A 46 -10.45 5.54 9.02
CA ALA A 46 -9.91 5.68 10.37
C ALA A 46 -8.38 5.69 10.41
N ASN A 47 -7.74 5.08 9.40
CA ASN A 47 -6.30 5.07 9.24
C ASN A 47 -5.90 5.51 7.83
N PHE A 48 -4.71 6.08 7.71
CA PHE A 48 -4.08 6.40 6.45
C PHE A 48 -2.59 6.12 6.47
N GLY A 49 -1.95 6.08 5.31
CA GLY A 49 -0.51 5.95 5.23
C GLY A 49 -0.02 5.74 3.81
N GLY A 50 1.00 4.90 3.69
CA GLY A 50 1.49 4.47 2.39
C GLY A 50 2.01 3.03 2.38
N ILE A 51 2.03 2.45 1.20
CA ILE A 51 2.70 1.19 0.88
C ILE A 51 3.92 1.56 0.05
N TYR A 52 5.08 1.05 0.41
CA TYR A 52 6.36 1.44 -0.19
C TYR A 52 7.13 0.19 -0.61
N LEU A 53 7.54 0.15 -1.86
CA LEU A 53 8.49 -0.82 -2.37
C LEU A 53 9.88 -0.20 -2.37
N TRP A 54 10.82 -0.86 -1.71
CA TRP A 54 12.20 -0.41 -1.57
C TRP A 54 13.12 -1.38 -2.29
N HIS A 55 14.19 -0.88 -2.89
CA HIS A 55 15.25 -1.69 -3.47
C HIS A 55 16.02 -2.48 -2.39
N ASP A 56 16.13 -1.91 -1.19
CA ASP A 56 16.83 -2.52 -0.07
C ASP A 56 16.23 -2.10 1.27
N LYS A 57 16.54 -2.87 2.31
CA LYS A 57 16.04 -2.61 3.68
C LYS A 57 16.66 -1.34 4.29
N ALA A 58 17.92 -1.03 4.00
CA ALA A 58 18.61 0.11 4.61
C ALA A 58 17.97 1.44 4.18
N SER A 59 17.53 1.56 2.93
CA SER A 59 16.75 2.69 2.42
C SER A 59 15.44 2.88 3.18
N ALA A 60 14.73 1.78 3.46
CA ALA A 60 13.51 1.80 4.27
C ALA A 60 13.79 2.23 5.72
N ASP A 61 14.83 1.66 6.35
CA ASP A 61 15.23 1.98 7.73
C ASP A 61 15.64 3.45 7.86
N ASN A 62 16.36 3.99 6.88
CA ASN A 62 16.74 5.39 6.84
C ASN A 62 15.52 6.32 6.73
N GLN A 63 14.50 5.92 5.97
CA GLN A 63 13.26 6.69 5.86
C GLN A 63 12.41 6.62 7.14
N PHE A 64 12.28 5.44 7.74
CA PHE A 64 11.43 5.17 8.91
C PHE A 64 12.25 5.10 10.20
N ASN A 65 13.04 6.14 10.41
CA ASN A 65 13.86 6.31 11.61
C ASN A 65 13.09 7.07 12.73
N ALA A 66 13.75 7.27 13.87
CA ALA A 66 13.16 7.99 15.02
C ALA A 66 12.63 9.40 14.68
N GLN A 67 13.27 10.11 13.75
CA GLN A 67 12.81 11.44 13.33
C GLN A 67 11.48 11.37 12.56
N TRP A 68 11.26 10.29 11.79
CA TRP A 68 9.98 10.05 11.13
C TRP A 68 8.86 9.90 12.15
N PHE A 69 9.05 9.06 13.18
CA PHE A 69 8.07 8.86 14.24
C PHE A 69 7.79 10.16 15.01
N GLU A 70 8.84 10.89 15.38
CA GLU A 70 8.69 12.16 16.07
C GLU A 70 7.94 13.20 15.24
N ARG A 71 8.19 13.25 13.92
CA ARG A 71 7.45 14.13 13.00
C ARG A 71 5.98 13.75 12.92
N VAL A 72 5.65 12.45 12.84
CA VAL A 72 4.25 11.98 12.86
C VAL A 72 3.57 12.40 14.16
N ARG A 73 4.20 12.11 15.30
CA ARG A 73 3.70 12.47 16.63
C ARG A 73 3.47 13.98 16.78
N LYS A 74 4.44 14.82 16.38
CA LYS A 74 4.32 16.28 16.46
C LYS A 74 3.20 16.83 15.58
N ARG A 75 3.11 16.37 14.33
CA ARG A 75 2.20 16.92 13.29
C ARG A 75 0.78 16.41 13.44
N LEU A 76 0.60 15.13 13.74
CA LEU A 76 -0.70 14.46 13.71
C LEU A 76 -1.23 14.11 15.10
N LYS A 77 -0.42 14.30 16.14
CA LYS A 77 -0.77 14.02 17.55
C LYS A 77 -1.19 12.56 17.77
N CYS A 78 -0.62 11.65 16.98
CA CYS A 78 -0.83 10.21 17.08
C CYS A 78 0.47 9.48 16.77
N GLU A 79 0.56 8.22 17.19
CA GLU A 79 1.69 7.35 16.89
C GLU A 79 1.56 6.77 15.47
N GLY A 80 2.69 6.75 14.77
CA GLY A 80 2.81 6.05 13.49
C GLY A 80 3.18 4.60 13.69
N ARG A 81 2.67 3.72 12.83
CA ARG A 81 3.07 2.32 12.74
C ARG A 81 3.70 2.05 11.38
N VAL A 82 4.73 1.22 11.35
CA VAL A 82 5.38 0.74 10.12
C VAL A 82 5.49 -0.78 10.19
N ASP A 83 4.80 -1.46 9.28
CA ASP A 83 4.91 -2.90 9.09
C ASP A 83 5.96 -3.18 8.00
N TYR A 84 6.92 -4.07 8.28
CA TYR A 84 7.98 -4.47 7.35
C TYR A 84 7.72 -5.87 6.79
N PHE A 85 7.91 -6.00 5.48
CA PHE A 85 7.75 -7.25 4.74
C PHE A 85 8.94 -7.47 3.81
N SER A 86 9.49 -8.68 3.81
CA SER A 86 10.34 -9.15 2.71
C SER A 86 9.47 -9.44 1.50
N VAL A 87 9.94 -9.09 0.31
CA VAL A 87 9.26 -9.42 -0.96
C VAL A 87 9.91 -10.69 -1.49
N LEU A 88 9.13 -11.76 -1.60
CA LEU A 88 9.59 -13.04 -2.13
C LEU A 88 9.37 -13.14 -3.64
N ASP A 89 8.27 -12.56 -4.12
CA ASP A 89 7.92 -12.51 -5.54
C ASP A 89 7.13 -11.23 -5.82
N HIS A 90 7.29 -10.68 -7.03
CA HIS A 90 6.59 -9.50 -7.51
C HIS A 90 6.23 -9.71 -8.97
N GLN A 91 4.93 -9.67 -9.27
CA GLN A 91 4.42 -9.84 -10.62
C GLN A 91 3.62 -8.61 -11.05
N VAL A 92 3.82 -8.20 -12.30
CA VAL A 92 3.12 -7.09 -12.94
C VAL A 92 2.24 -7.66 -14.04
N SER A 93 0.94 -7.41 -13.95
CA SER A 93 -0.07 -7.92 -14.88
C SER A 93 -0.51 -6.86 -15.90
N THR A 94 0.04 -5.64 -15.83
CA THR A 94 -0.25 -4.56 -16.77
C THR A 94 0.60 -4.63 -18.03
N ALA A 95 0.10 -4.05 -19.12
CA ALA A 95 0.92 -3.78 -20.30
C ALA A 95 2.12 -2.86 -19.96
N PRO A 96 3.23 -2.93 -20.71
CA PRO A 96 4.41 -2.09 -20.46
C PRO A 96 4.16 -0.58 -20.53
N ASP A 97 3.16 -0.15 -21.29
CA ASP A 97 2.77 1.25 -21.49
C ASP A 97 1.60 1.70 -20.58
N PHE A 98 1.21 0.86 -19.61
CA PHE A 98 0.13 1.18 -18.70
C PHE A 98 0.49 2.36 -17.79
N ASP A 99 -0.26 3.45 -17.93
CA ASP A 99 -0.05 4.68 -17.16
C ASP A 99 -0.87 4.69 -15.87
N TYR A 100 -0.20 4.41 -14.76
CA TYR A 100 -0.78 4.42 -13.41
C TYR A 100 -1.31 5.81 -13.00
N HIS A 101 -0.84 6.90 -13.62
CA HIS A 101 -1.33 8.24 -13.32
C HIS A 101 -2.73 8.52 -13.89
N LYS A 102 -3.20 7.71 -14.84
CA LYS A 102 -4.58 7.79 -15.35
C LYS A 102 -5.61 7.19 -14.39
N LEU A 103 -5.17 6.45 -13.38
CA LEU A 103 -6.07 5.89 -12.37
C LEU A 103 -6.55 6.98 -11.40
N SER A 104 -7.87 7.15 -11.32
CA SER A 104 -8.49 8.04 -10.32
C SER A 104 -8.35 7.50 -8.90
N SER A 105 -8.27 6.17 -8.77
CA SER A 105 -7.96 5.42 -7.55
C SER A 105 -7.57 3.99 -7.91
N ALA A 106 -6.87 3.31 -7.01
CA ALA A 106 -6.69 1.86 -7.02
C ALA A 106 -7.00 1.30 -5.63
N TYR A 107 -6.88 -0.02 -5.46
CA TYR A 107 -7.20 -0.72 -4.22
C TYR A 107 -6.16 -1.78 -3.94
N CYS A 108 -5.53 -1.77 -2.76
CA CYS A 108 -4.65 -2.85 -2.34
C CYS A 108 -5.36 -3.77 -1.36
N LEU A 109 -5.24 -5.08 -1.58
CA LEU A 109 -5.77 -6.10 -0.68
C LEU A 109 -4.61 -6.93 -0.14
N LEU A 110 -4.38 -6.88 1.18
CA LEU A 110 -3.40 -7.70 1.87
C LEU A 110 -4.11 -8.85 2.58
N VAL A 111 -3.72 -10.09 2.28
CA VAL A 111 -4.30 -11.30 2.86
C VAL A 111 -3.19 -12.16 3.45
N LYS A 112 -3.46 -12.88 4.55
CA LYS A 112 -2.52 -13.86 5.11
C LYS A 112 -2.55 -15.14 4.27
N SER A 113 -1.38 -15.61 3.85
CA SER A 113 -1.24 -16.72 2.90
C SER A 113 -1.67 -18.08 3.45
N ASN A 114 -1.86 -18.26 4.76
CA ASN A 114 -2.45 -19.50 5.29
C ASN A 114 -3.88 -19.70 4.76
N ASP A 115 -4.50 -18.61 4.31
CA ASP A 115 -5.74 -18.61 3.55
C ASP A 115 -5.39 -18.67 2.05
N ILE A 116 -4.88 -19.81 1.59
CA ILE A 116 -4.45 -20.02 0.20
C ILE A 116 -5.64 -19.82 -0.74
N LEU A 117 -5.45 -19.01 -1.78
CA LEU A 117 -6.26 -19.04 -2.99
C LEU A 117 -5.64 -20.00 -4.02
N PRO A 118 -6.44 -20.58 -4.93
CA PRO A 118 -5.92 -21.42 -6.00
C PRO A 118 -4.82 -20.70 -6.81
N ALA A 119 -3.84 -21.47 -7.29
CA ALA A 119 -2.67 -21.00 -8.04
C ALA A 119 -2.99 -20.09 -9.26
N ASP A 120 -4.25 -20.07 -9.72
CA ASP A 120 -4.72 -19.27 -10.87
C ASP A 120 -5.27 -17.86 -10.53
N THR A 121 -5.30 -17.44 -9.26
CA THR A 121 -5.78 -16.07 -8.90
C THR A 121 -4.96 -14.92 -9.49
N MET A 122 -3.79 -15.23 -10.05
CA MET A 122 -2.93 -14.27 -10.76
C MET A 122 -3.51 -13.83 -12.11
N LYS A 123 -4.55 -14.51 -12.61
CA LYS A 123 -5.27 -14.16 -13.85
C LYS A 123 -6.53 -13.34 -13.60
N GLU A 124 -6.79 -12.94 -12.36
CA GLU A 124 -7.99 -12.20 -12.03
C GLU A 124 -8.07 -10.86 -12.74
N LYS A 125 -9.24 -10.62 -13.34
CA LYS A 125 -9.45 -9.47 -14.22
C LYS A 125 -9.32 -8.18 -13.43
N GLY A 126 -8.31 -7.38 -13.76
CA GLY A 126 -8.10 -6.04 -13.18
C GLY A 126 -7.12 -5.97 -12.01
N VAL A 127 -6.47 -7.08 -11.67
CA VAL A 127 -5.21 -7.07 -10.93
C VAL A 127 -4.16 -6.36 -11.79
N LEU A 128 -3.51 -5.36 -11.22
CA LEU A 128 -2.41 -4.61 -11.82
C LEU A 128 -1.06 -5.23 -11.42
N GLU A 129 -0.91 -5.54 -10.14
CA GLU A 129 0.31 -6.11 -9.58
C GLU A 129 -0.02 -7.02 -8.39
N SER A 130 0.86 -7.98 -8.12
CA SER A 130 0.81 -8.81 -6.93
C SER A 130 2.20 -8.98 -6.31
N PHE A 131 2.23 -9.13 -4.99
CA PHE A 131 3.44 -9.34 -4.21
C PHE A 131 3.24 -10.51 -3.26
N GLN A 132 4.16 -11.46 -3.29
CA GLN A 132 4.28 -12.45 -2.23
C GLN A 132 5.21 -11.87 -1.17
N LEU A 133 4.72 -11.83 0.07
CA LEU A 133 5.35 -11.10 1.17
C LEU A 133 5.57 -12.02 2.37
N GLN A 134 6.62 -11.74 3.14
CA GLN A 134 6.92 -12.44 4.38
C GLN A 134 7.21 -11.47 5.52
N GLN A 135 6.63 -11.72 6.69
CA GLN A 135 6.93 -11.00 7.93
C GLN A 135 7.12 -12.03 9.06
N GLY A 136 8.37 -12.25 9.45
CA GLY A 136 8.73 -13.35 10.36
C GLY A 136 8.34 -14.70 9.75
N ALA A 137 7.58 -15.52 10.49
CA ALA A 137 7.08 -16.80 10.02
C ALA A 137 5.77 -16.71 9.19
N GLN A 138 5.16 -15.52 9.11
CA GLN A 138 3.87 -15.35 8.45
C GLN A 138 4.06 -14.89 7.00
N SER A 139 3.42 -15.60 6.08
CA SER A 139 3.35 -15.23 4.67
C SER A 139 2.07 -14.44 4.37
N TYR A 140 2.16 -13.53 3.42
CA TYR A 140 1.07 -12.67 2.96
C TYR A 140 1.09 -12.55 1.44
N ILE A 141 -0.06 -12.21 0.87
CA ILE A 141 -0.15 -11.78 -0.52
C ILE A 141 -0.80 -10.40 -0.56
N LEU A 142 -0.19 -9.49 -1.32
CA LEU A 142 -0.72 -8.15 -1.56
C LEU A 142 -1.07 -8.04 -3.05
N TRP A 143 -2.33 -7.75 -3.36
CA TRP A 143 -2.78 -7.45 -4.72
C TRP A 143 -3.11 -5.97 -4.86
N LEU A 144 -2.81 -5.40 -6.03
CA LEU A 144 -3.23 -4.07 -6.44
C LEU A 144 -4.29 -4.19 -7.54
N PHE A 145 -5.47 -3.63 -7.32
CA PHE A 145 -6.59 -3.62 -8.26
C PHE A 145 -6.87 -2.24 -8.82
N SER A 146 -7.27 -2.16 -10.09
CA SER A 146 -7.67 -0.90 -10.73
C SER A 146 -9.04 -0.38 -10.30
N ALA A 147 -9.96 -1.24 -9.85
CA ALA A 147 -11.32 -0.85 -9.51
C ALA A 147 -11.86 -1.51 -8.24
N GLN A 148 -12.74 -0.78 -7.54
CA GLN A 148 -13.37 -1.26 -6.30
C GLN A 148 -14.18 -2.53 -6.53
N LYS A 149 -14.95 -2.59 -7.63
CA LYS A 149 -15.79 -3.74 -7.93
C LYS A 149 -14.97 -5.03 -8.01
N GLN A 150 -13.80 -4.97 -8.66
CA GLN A 150 -12.93 -6.14 -8.85
C GLN A 150 -12.40 -6.67 -7.52
N VAL A 151 -11.92 -5.78 -6.65
CA VAL A 151 -11.44 -6.21 -5.32
C VAL A 151 -12.57 -6.75 -4.46
N MET A 152 -13.78 -6.20 -4.55
CA MET A 152 -14.94 -6.71 -3.80
C MET A 152 -15.42 -8.07 -4.33
N ASP A 153 -15.49 -8.24 -5.64
CA ASP A 153 -15.81 -9.53 -6.28
C ASP A 153 -14.78 -10.59 -5.86
N PHE A 154 -13.49 -10.23 -5.82
CA PHE A 154 -12.40 -11.10 -5.37
C PHE A 154 -12.51 -11.45 -3.88
N ILE A 155 -12.79 -10.47 -3.01
CA ILE A 155 -13.02 -10.71 -1.58
C ILE A 155 -14.14 -11.72 -1.36
N HIS A 156 -15.23 -11.67 -2.15
CA HIS A 156 -16.33 -12.63 -2.03
C HIS A 156 -15.92 -14.06 -2.39
N GLN A 157 -14.86 -14.24 -3.17
CA GLN A 157 -14.31 -15.55 -3.52
C GLN A 157 -13.27 -16.04 -2.50
N LEU A 158 -12.79 -15.16 -1.61
CA LEU A 158 -11.85 -15.55 -0.56
C LEU A 158 -12.57 -16.43 0.47
N ASN A 159 -11.99 -17.59 0.75
CA ASN A 159 -12.33 -18.37 1.95
C ASN A 159 -11.73 -17.75 3.24
N SER A 160 -10.95 -16.68 3.11
CA SER A 160 -10.34 -15.94 4.22
C SER A 160 -11.30 -14.92 4.83
N THR A 161 -11.33 -14.85 6.16
CA THR A 161 -11.96 -13.74 6.90
C THR A 161 -10.95 -12.67 7.34
N SER A 162 -9.64 -12.88 7.13
CA SER A 162 -8.58 -12.01 7.62
C SER A 162 -7.83 -11.33 6.47
N TYR A 163 -8.39 -10.19 6.03
CA TYR A 163 -7.78 -9.33 5.03
C TYR A 163 -7.75 -7.87 5.48
N GLU A 164 -6.84 -7.10 4.91
CA GLU A 164 -6.83 -5.64 5.01
C GLU A 164 -7.05 -5.02 3.62
N LEU A 165 -8.08 -4.20 3.51
CA LEU A 165 -8.40 -3.46 2.28
C LEU A 165 -7.96 -2.00 2.40
N PHE A 166 -7.10 -1.59 1.47
CA PHE A 166 -6.56 -0.26 1.35
C PHE A 166 -7.13 0.41 0.11
N ARG A 167 -7.80 1.55 0.25
CA ARG A 167 -8.10 2.40 -0.91
C ARG A 167 -6.90 3.28 -1.20
N THR A 168 -6.39 3.26 -2.43
CA THR A 168 -5.20 4.03 -2.82
C THR A 168 -5.57 5.18 -3.76
N PRO A 169 -5.85 6.39 -3.23
CA PRO A 169 -6.32 7.52 -4.04
C PRO A 169 -5.20 8.21 -4.84
N VAL A 170 -3.93 7.89 -4.55
CA VAL A 170 -2.77 8.47 -5.21
C VAL A 170 -1.71 7.38 -5.35
N LEU A 171 -1.22 7.21 -6.57
CA LEU A 171 -0.28 6.18 -6.96
C LEU A 171 0.95 6.87 -7.55
N LEU A 172 2.13 6.53 -7.02
CA LEU A 172 3.42 7.02 -7.47
C LEU A 172 4.28 5.82 -7.86
N LYS A 173 4.46 5.63 -9.16
CA LYS A 173 5.32 4.59 -9.74
C LYS A 173 6.29 5.26 -10.71
N ASN A 174 7.52 4.75 -10.79
CA ASN A 174 8.61 5.33 -11.60
C ASN A 174 8.89 6.80 -11.22
N LEU A 175 9.13 7.00 -9.93
CA LEU A 175 9.43 8.29 -9.32
C LEU A 175 10.81 8.83 -9.69
#